data_AF-A0A7X7QYY9-F1
#
_entry.id   AF-A0A7X7QYY9-F1
#
_cell.length_a   1.000
_cell.length_b   1.000
_cell.length_c   1.000
_cell.angle_alpha   90.00
_cell.angle_beta   90.00
_cell.angle_gamma   90.00
#
_symmetry.space_group_name_H-M   'P 1'
#
loop_
_entity.id
_entity.type
_entity.pdbx_description
1 polymer ?
#
loop_
_entity_poly.entity_id
_entity_poly.type
_entity_poly.pdbx_seq_one_letter_code
_entity_poly.pdbx_strand_id
1 'polypeptide(L)'
;MGFITARAIFAAIAFAPALWALGLTNPPLPNIDYAFAHCPVSGGLVMHGGWCEPDWAIRSNAWLLTMTGWEETIAGPRMTHHSAALDTHRNVVVVCGRTRFPNANTNVTWEFNGVAWQQKPDLLAGNGGDVELAYDRARRRIVAYVAEGTSETWEYDGTNWTKKTTATMPPALEDGALMTYDPVSNAVLLVVTTNDLWFSGSYASETWTYDGSDWTRRATGLPTNAWLGGLAWDEARGNAVLLTTDSETWTWNGAQWTRRTPAHSPAPARGFLTMAYDPLRAVSVFFSGEYSTGGFSQVHPIDTWEWDGADWQQFVPVPEPLTGMLLAAAGFLFTRARTQGSTA
;
A
#
# COMPACT_ATOMS: atom_id res chain seq x y z
N MET A 1 0.42 39.77 -37.42
CA MET A 1 0.15 38.74 -38.45
C MET A 1 1.39 37.86 -38.53
N GLY A 2 1.43 36.56 -38.24
CA GLY A 2 0.40 35.59 -37.83
C GLY A 2 1.09 34.28 -37.42
N PHE A 3 0.58 33.69 -36.34
CA PHE A 3 0.42 32.27 -35.98
C PHE A 3 1.49 31.22 -36.36
N ILE A 4 2.12 30.66 -35.31
CA ILE A 4 2.65 29.30 -35.29
C ILE A 4 1.47 28.36 -34.99
N THR A 5 1.10 27.50 -35.94
CA THR A 5 0.06 26.48 -35.76
C THR A 5 0.67 25.16 -35.32
N ALA A 6 0.15 24.61 -34.23
CA ALA A 6 0.36 23.25 -33.77
C ALA A 6 -0.24 22.22 -34.75
N ARG A 7 0.47 21.11 -35.01
CA ARG A 7 -0.12 19.78 -35.28
C ARG A 7 0.93 18.67 -35.41
N ALA A 8 0.56 17.54 -34.82
CA ALA A 8 0.94 16.15 -35.10
C ALA A 8 2.22 15.57 -34.45
N ILE A 9 2.03 14.87 -33.32
CA ILE A 9 2.75 13.62 -33.03
C ILE A 9 1.70 12.59 -32.60
N PHE A 10 1.35 11.70 -33.52
CA PHE A 10 0.75 10.38 -33.28
C PHE A 10 1.29 9.43 -34.36
N ALA A 11 1.48 8.17 -33.98
CA ALA A 11 2.13 7.04 -34.67
C ALA A 11 3.62 6.86 -34.28
N ALA A 12 4.09 5.70 -33.79
CA ALA A 12 3.57 4.35 -33.94
C ALA A 12 3.87 3.45 -32.72
N ILE A 13 2.89 2.65 -32.34
CA ILE A 13 3.02 1.44 -31.52
C ILE A 13 3.27 0.29 -32.49
N ALA A 14 4.45 -0.35 -32.41
CA ALA A 14 4.63 -1.77 -32.74
C ALA A 14 6.06 -2.25 -32.39
N PHE A 15 6.15 -3.37 -31.66
CA PHE A 15 7.31 -4.23 -31.41
C PHE A 15 8.43 -3.74 -30.47
N ALA A 16 8.37 -4.18 -29.21
CA ALA A 16 9.56 -4.62 -28.46
C ALA A 16 10.11 -5.92 -29.14
N PRO A 17 11.43 -6.22 -29.13
CA PRO A 17 12.34 -5.99 -28.01
C PRO A 17 13.76 -5.54 -28.43
N ALA A 18 14.15 -4.30 -28.11
CA ALA A 18 15.56 -3.88 -28.16
C ALA A 18 15.78 -2.58 -27.36
N LEU A 19 15.58 -2.62 -26.05
CA LEU A 19 16.02 -1.56 -25.13
C LEU A 19 16.70 -2.20 -23.92
N TRP A 20 17.84 -2.85 -24.17
CA TRP A 20 18.79 -3.31 -23.14
C TRP A 20 20.00 -2.38 -23.03
N ALA A 21 19.81 -1.07 -23.25
CA ALA A 21 20.90 -0.09 -23.27
C ALA A 21 20.50 1.30 -22.76
N LEU A 22 19.68 1.38 -21.70
CA LEU A 22 19.43 2.61 -20.95
C LEU A 22 19.15 2.27 -19.47
N GLY A 23 20.19 1.85 -18.73
CA GLY A 23 20.19 1.88 -17.25
C GLY A 23 18.91 1.45 -16.53
N LEU A 24 18.22 0.42 -17.01
CA LEU A 24 17.00 -0.07 -16.38
C LEU A 24 17.38 -0.81 -15.11
N THR A 25 16.95 -0.24 -14.02
CA THR A 25 16.97 -0.83 -12.69
C THR A 25 16.19 -2.14 -12.72
N ASN A 26 16.66 -3.17 -12.00
CA ASN A 26 15.95 -4.44 -11.95
C ASN A 26 14.60 -4.21 -11.26
N PRO A 27 13.45 -4.49 -11.91
CA PRO A 27 12.16 -4.35 -11.27
C PRO A 27 12.07 -5.33 -10.09
N PRO A 28 11.15 -5.08 -9.14
CA PRO A 28 10.89 -6.02 -8.07
C PRO A 28 10.54 -7.40 -8.61
N LEU A 29 10.87 -8.41 -7.81
CA LEU A 29 10.56 -9.80 -8.14
C LEU A 29 9.02 -9.99 -8.25
N PRO A 30 8.56 -11.02 -8.96
CA PRO A 30 7.14 -11.33 -9.08
C PRO A 30 6.63 -12.04 -7.82
N ASN A 31 6.72 -11.37 -6.66
CA ASN A 31 6.21 -11.91 -5.40
C ASN A 31 4.80 -11.42 -5.07
N ILE A 32 4.14 -12.12 -4.17
CA ILE A 32 2.97 -11.62 -3.45
C ILE A 32 3.36 -11.08 -2.08
N ASP A 33 2.40 -10.43 -1.42
CA ASP A 33 2.48 -10.16 0.02
C ASP A 33 3.62 -9.20 0.38
N TYR A 34 3.76 -8.17 -0.47
CA TYR A 34 4.68 -7.07 -0.24
C TYR A 34 4.11 -6.10 0.78
N ALA A 35 4.95 -5.70 1.73
CA ALA A 35 4.66 -4.52 2.54
C ALA A 35 5.10 -3.26 1.78
N PHE A 36 4.22 -2.26 1.72
CA PHE A 36 4.44 -1.06 0.91
C PHE A 36 4.00 0.20 1.66
N ALA A 37 4.89 1.18 1.75
CA ALA A 37 4.62 2.43 2.43
C ALA A 37 5.41 3.58 1.81
N HIS A 38 4.92 4.81 1.96
CA HIS A 38 5.70 5.99 1.61
C HIS A 38 6.91 6.13 2.55
N CYS A 39 8.07 6.53 1.99
CA CYS A 39 9.28 6.87 2.75
C CYS A 39 9.78 8.26 2.34
N PRO A 40 9.45 9.31 3.11
CA PRO A 40 9.80 10.69 2.76
C PRO A 40 11.31 10.93 2.64
N VAL A 41 12.11 10.22 3.45
CA VAL A 41 13.57 10.38 3.52
C VAL A 41 14.25 9.87 2.24
N SER A 42 13.68 8.84 1.62
CA SER A 42 14.15 8.28 0.36
C SER A 42 13.51 8.95 -0.87
N GLY A 43 12.55 9.87 -0.68
CA GLY A 43 11.90 10.60 -1.77
C GLY A 43 10.98 9.74 -2.64
N GLY A 44 10.37 8.68 -2.08
CA GLY A 44 9.53 7.75 -2.84
C GLY A 44 8.78 6.74 -1.98
N LEU A 45 8.30 5.66 -2.60
CA LEU A 45 7.63 4.55 -1.90
C LEU A 45 8.62 3.40 -1.66
N VAL A 46 8.66 2.87 -0.44
CA VAL A 46 9.49 1.70 -0.10
C VAL A 46 8.61 0.46 -0.06
N MET A 47 9.02 -0.55 -0.82
CA MET A 47 8.43 -1.88 -0.85
C MET A 47 9.40 -2.90 -0.28
N HIS A 48 8.92 -3.84 0.52
CA HIS A 48 9.78 -4.81 1.21
C HIS A 48 9.25 -6.24 1.12
N GLY A 49 10.16 -7.17 0.82
CA GLY A 49 9.99 -8.60 1.05
C GLY A 49 9.17 -9.31 -0.02
N GLY A 50 8.07 -9.92 0.42
CA GLY A 50 7.25 -10.81 -0.37
C GLY A 50 7.86 -12.21 -0.54
N TRP A 51 7.04 -13.09 -1.11
CA TRP A 51 7.34 -14.49 -1.40
C TRP A 51 6.40 -14.99 -2.51
N CYS A 52 6.76 -16.07 -3.20
CA CYS A 52 5.90 -16.70 -4.20
C CYS A 52 6.41 -18.11 -4.55
N GLU A 53 5.62 -18.83 -5.34
CA GLU A 53 6.06 -20.04 -6.02
C GLU A 53 7.31 -19.78 -6.90
N PRO A 54 8.15 -20.81 -7.14
CA PRO A 54 8.00 -22.21 -6.72
C PRO A 54 8.71 -22.55 -5.40
N ASP A 55 9.59 -21.69 -4.90
CA ASP A 55 10.43 -21.99 -3.72
C ASP A 55 9.83 -21.49 -2.40
N TRP A 56 8.80 -20.65 -2.45
CA TRP A 56 8.16 -20.00 -1.29
C TRP A 56 9.19 -19.37 -0.34
N ALA A 57 10.32 -18.93 -0.90
CA ALA A 57 11.41 -18.44 -0.10
C ALA A 57 11.15 -16.98 0.31
N ILE A 58 11.12 -16.77 1.63
CA ILE A 58 10.96 -15.47 2.25
C ILE A 58 12.06 -14.52 1.77
N ARG A 59 11.69 -13.45 1.06
CA ARG A 59 12.64 -12.47 0.53
C ARG A 59 12.93 -11.37 1.55
N SER A 60 14.13 -10.82 1.46
CA SER A 60 14.60 -9.67 2.27
C SER A 60 14.86 -8.42 1.42
N ASN A 61 14.69 -8.53 0.10
CA ASN A 61 14.95 -7.43 -0.81
C ASN A 61 13.96 -6.29 -0.53
N ALA A 62 14.43 -5.07 -0.74
CA ALA A 62 13.64 -3.87 -0.56
C ALA A 62 13.85 -2.96 -1.76
N TRP A 63 12.81 -2.28 -2.21
CA TRP A 63 12.84 -1.44 -3.40
C TRP A 63 12.28 -0.06 -3.10
N LEU A 64 12.81 0.94 -3.77
CA LEU A 64 12.33 2.32 -3.79
C LEU A 64 11.71 2.60 -5.15
N LEU A 65 10.44 2.97 -5.18
CA LEU A 65 9.81 3.52 -6.37
C LEU A 65 9.93 5.05 -6.37
N THR A 66 10.53 5.58 -7.42
CA THR A 66 10.58 7.02 -7.72
C THR A 66 9.97 7.29 -9.11
N MET A 67 10.00 8.54 -9.58
CA MET A 67 9.59 8.88 -10.95
C MET A 67 10.46 8.23 -12.04
N THR A 68 11.71 7.85 -11.73
CA THR A 68 12.64 7.25 -12.70
C THR A 68 12.54 5.73 -12.73
N GLY A 69 11.76 5.12 -11.82
CA GLY A 69 11.52 3.68 -11.78
C GLY A 69 11.75 3.07 -10.40
N TRP A 70 11.86 1.75 -10.39
CA TRP A 70 12.12 0.95 -9.19
C TRP A 70 13.60 0.77 -8.97
N GLU A 71 14.16 1.13 -7.83
CA GLU A 71 15.56 0.91 -7.48
C GLU A 71 15.66 -0.04 -6.29
N GLU A 72 16.53 -1.04 -6.37
CA GLU A 72 16.78 -1.89 -5.21
C GLU A 72 17.58 -1.12 -4.15
N THR A 73 17.17 -1.26 -2.89
CA THR A 73 17.77 -0.61 -1.72
C THR A 73 18.50 -1.63 -0.86
N ILE A 74 19.00 -1.22 0.31
CA ILE A 74 19.61 -2.16 1.25
C ILE A 74 18.58 -3.20 1.72
N ALA A 75 18.95 -4.48 1.61
CA ALA A 75 18.11 -5.58 2.04
C ALA A 75 17.75 -5.45 3.53
N GLY A 76 16.51 -5.76 3.84
CA GLY A 76 15.95 -5.77 5.18
C GLY A 76 16.00 -7.16 5.85
N PRO A 77 15.25 -7.34 6.94
CA PRO A 77 15.01 -8.64 7.53
C PRO A 77 14.18 -9.56 6.61
N ARG A 78 14.24 -10.88 6.84
CA ARG A 78 13.33 -11.84 6.17
C ARG A 78 12.06 -11.99 7.00
N MET A 79 10.91 -11.68 6.39
CA MET A 79 9.61 -11.84 7.02
C MET A 79 8.49 -12.15 6.01
N THR A 80 7.41 -12.76 6.50
CA THR A 80 6.18 -13.09 5.78
C THR A 80 4.97 -12.50 6.49
N HIS A 81 3.85 -12.39 5.78
CA HIS A 81 2.59 -11.89 6.34
C HIS A 81 2.80 -10.59 7.12
N HIS A 82 3.52 -9.67 6.48
CA HIS A 82 4.02 -8.45 7.08
C HIS A 82 3.39 -7.24 6.43
N SER A 83 3.17 -6.22 7.24
CA SER A 83 2.61 -4.95 6.83
C SER A 83 3.57 -3.82 7.19
N ALA A 84 3.45 -2.69 6.49
CA ALA A 84 4.29 -1.53 6.69
C ALA A 84 3.46 -0.26 6.84
N ALA A 85 3.89 0.61 7.76
CA ALA A 85 3.31 1.92 7.93
C ALA A 85 4.39 2.98 8.16
N LEU A 86 4.17 4.17 7.61
CA LEU A 86 5.05 5.32 7.81
C LEU A 86 4.68 6.03 9.11
N ASP A 87 5.62 6.05 10.06
CA ASP A 87 5.56 6.98 11.18
C ASP A 87 6.03 8.37 10.71
N THR A 88 5.08 9.24 10.37
CA THR A 88 5.38 10.58 9.83
C THR A 88 5.96 11.53 10.87
N HIS A 89 5.84 11.23 12.17
CA HIS A 89 6.47 12.04 13.21
C HIS A 89 7.97 11.78 13.31
N ARG A 90 8.38 10.52 13.15
CA ARG A 90 9.78 10.08 13.24
C ARG A 90 10.45 9.91 11.88
N ASN A 91 9.68 9.95 10.79
CA ASN A 91 10.12 9.70 9.42
C ASN A 91 10.79 8.35 9.24
N VAL A 92 10.17 7.30 9.78
CA VAL A 92 10.62 5.91 9.65
C VAL A 92 9.49 5.03 9.14
N VAL A 93 9.82 4.09 8.26
CA VAL A 93 8.89 3.02 7.87
C VAL A 93 9.01 1.92 8.92
N VAL A 94 7.91 1.62 9.60
CA VAL A 94 7.81 0.52 10.54
C VAL A 94 7.27 -0.68 9.77
N VAL A 95 7.97 -1.81 9.83
CA VAL A 95 7.55 -3.08 9.25
C VAL A 95 7.44 -4.11 10.36
N CYS A 96 6.33 -4.84 10.39
CA CYS A 96 6.09 -5.89 11.37
C CYS A 96 5.53 -7.12 10.66
N GLY A 97 5.97 -8.31 11.05
CA GLY A 97 5.41 -9.57 10.58
C GLY A 97 6.22 -10.78 11.04
N ARG A 98 5.93 -11.95 10.48
CA ARG A 98 6.45 -13.23 10.98
C ARG A 98 7.83 -13.53 10.43
N THR A 99 8.71 -14.14 11.22
CA THR A 99 10.04 -14.59 10.72
C THR A 99 10.00 -15.95 10.03
N ARG A 100 9.01 -16.80 10.36
CA ARG A 100 8.80 -18.13 9.78
C ARG A 100 7.34 -18.54 9.87
N PHE A 101 6.78 -18.99 8.77
CA PHE A 101 5.51 -19.72 8.72
C PHE A 101 5.77 -21.24 8.74
N PRO A 102 4.93 -22.09 9.38
CA PRO A 102 3.71 -21.78 10.14
C PRO A 102 3.90 -21.63 11.67
N ASN A 103 5.13 -21.63 12.20
CA ASN A 103 5.37 -21.90 13.63
C ASN A 103 5.98 -20.73 14.44
N ALA A 104 5.81 -19.47 14.04
CA ALA A 104 6.31 -18.33 14.80
C ALA A 104 5.18 -17.58 15.51
N ASN A 105 5.09 -17.72 16.84
CA ASN A 105 4.16 -16.95 17.68
C ASN A 105 4.66 -15.52 17.97
N THR A 106 5.60 -15.00 17.18
CA THR A 106 6.24 -13.71 17.40
C THR A 106 6.35 -12.95 16.09
N ASN A 107 5.76 -11.77 16.06
CA ASN A 107 5.89 -10.82 14.96
C ASN A 107 7.11 -9.92 15.23
N VAL A 108 8.14 -10.02 14.39
CA VAL A 108 9.33 -9.18 14.53
C VAL A 108 9.06 -7.78 14.02
N THR A 109 9.64 -6.79 14.69
CA THR A 109 9.46 -5.38 14.31
C THR A 109 10.79 -4.76 13.89
N TRP A 110 10.78 -4.09 12.76
CA TRP A 110 11.93 -3.37 12.23
C TRP A 110 11.54 -1.97 11.76
N GLU A 111 12.48 -1.04 11.89
CA GLU A 111 12.35 0.31 11.36
C GLU A 111 13.37 0.56 10.26
N PHE A 112 12.91 1.20 9.18
CA PHE A 112 13.77 1.69 8.11
C PHE A 112 13.74 3.21 8.06
N ASN A 113 14.91 3.83 8.17
CA ASN A 113 15.07 5.30 8.15
C ASN A 113 15.48 5.86 6.79
N GLY A 114 15.37 5.06 5.71
CA GLY A 114 15.86 5.41 4.38
C GLY A 114 17.30 5.01 4.10
N VAL A 115 18.07 4.64 5.13
CA VAL A 115 19.49 4.28 5.03
C VAL A 115 19.81 2.92 5.64
N ALA A 116 19.18 2.59 6.77
CA ALA A 116 19.46 1.37 7.51
C ALA A 116 18.20 0.80 8.16
N TRP A 117 18.20 -0.53 8.29
CA TRP A 117 17.20 -1.29 9.04
C TRP A 117 17.66 -1.45 10.49
N GLN A 118 16.76 -1.19 11.45
CA GLN A 118 17.00 -1.37 12.87
C GLN A 118 15.91 -2.24 13.50
N GLN A 119 16.32 -3.32 14.16
CA GLN A 119 15.39 -4.16 14.92
C GLN A 119 14.87 -3.41 16.15
N LYS A 120 13.58 -3.59 16.43
CA LYS A 120 12.86 -3.05 17.57
C LYS A 120 12.25 -4.18 18.39
N PRO A 121 11.70 -3.89 19.59
CA PRO A 121 10.98 -4.89 20.36
C PRO A 121 9.87 -5.53 19.52
N ASP A 122 9.81 -6.86 19.57
CA ASP A 122 8.85 -7.65 18.81
C ASP A 122 7.42 -7.47 19.35
N LEU A 123 6.44 -7.63 18.47
CA LEU A 123 5.03 -7.66 18.81
C LEU A 123 4.68 -9.09 19.26
N LEU A 124 4.38 -9.24 20.55
CA LEU A 124 4.15 -10.52 21.21
C LEU A 124 2.65 -10.91 21.22
N ALA A 125 2.05 -10.99 20.03
CA ALA A 125 0.65 -11.40 19.90
C ALA A 125 0.48 -12.86 20.32
N GLY A 126 -0.54 -13.16 21.12
CA GLY A 126 -0.75 -14.52 21.64
C GLY A 126 -1.26 -15.51 20.60
N ASN A 127 -1.81 -15.01 19.50
CA ASN A 127 -2.42 -15.78 18.43
C ASN A 127 -1.48 -16.07 17.26
N GLY A 128 -0.31 -15.44 17.20
CA GLY A 128 0.63 -15.62 16.10
C GLY A 128 0.16 -15.04 14.76
N GLY A 129 -0.96 -14.33 14.71
CA GLY A 129 -1.66 -13.95 13.48
C GLY A 129 -0.95 -13.00 12.52
N ASP A 130 -1.52 -12.86 11.33
CA ASP A 130 -1.14 -11.86 10.33
C ASP A 130 -1.37 -10.46 10.90
N VAL A 131 -0.46 -9.56 10.58
CA VAL A 131 -0.45 -8.21 11.14
C VAL A 131 -0.68 -7.17 10.06
N GLU A 132 -1.67 -6.32 10.29
CA GLU A 132 -1.87 -5.10 9.52
C GLU A 132 -1.48 -3.88 10.33
N LEU A 133 -0.81 -2.91 9.69
CA LEU A 133 -0.32 -1.70 10.34
C LEU A 133 -0.94 -0.43 9.75
N ALA A 134 -1.24 0.53 10.61
CA ALA A 134 -1.59 1.89 10.20
C ALA A 134 -1.04 2.91 11.21
N TYR A 135 -0.55 4.04 10.72
CA TYR A 135 -0.06 5.11 11.59
C TYR A 135 -1.17 6.08 11.97
N ASP A 136 -1.65 5.99 13.21
CA ASP A 136 -2.51 7.00 13.80
C ASP A 136 -1.71 8.27 14.09
N ARG A 137 -1.78 9.22 13.15
CA ARG A 137 -0.98 10.45 13.22
C ARG A 137 -1.46 11.43 14.30
N ALA A 138 -2.74 11.36 14.69
CA ALA A 138 -3.27 12.22 15.75
C ALA A 138 -2.70 11.79 17.12
N ARG A 139 -2.55 10.48 17.35
CA ARG A 139 -2.05 9.91 18.60
C ARG A 139 -0.57 9.56 18.55
N ARG A 140 0.06 9.65 17.38
CA ARG A 140 1.44 9.25 17.10
C ARG A 140 1.71 7.82 17.54
N ARG A 141 0.90 6.90 17.02
CA ARG A 141 1.00 5.46 17.30
C ARG A 141 0.92 4.69 16.00
N ILE A 142 1.74 3.67 15.83
CA ILE A 142 1.39 2.60 14.89
C ILE A 142 0.35 1.75 15.61
N VAL A 143 -0.81 1.57 14.99
CA VAL A 143 -1.81 0.60 15.42
C VAL A 143 -1.56 -0.67 14.62
N ALA A 144 -1.53 -1.79 15.32
CA ALA A 144 -1.49 -3.12 14.74
C ALA A 144 -2.78 -3.86 15.04
N TYR A 145 -3.39 -4.42 14.01
CA TYR A 145 -4.43 -5.42 14.11
C TYR A 145 -3.82 -6.78 13.78
N VAL A 146 -3.99 -7.76 14.66
CA VAL A 146 -3.41 -9.10 14.50
C VAL A 146 -4.49 -10.16 14.61
N ALA A 147 -4.61 -11.07 13.64
CA ALA A 147 -5.71 -12.03 13.60
C ALA A 147 -5.29 -13.44 13.18
N GLU A 148 -5.74 -14.43 13.95
CA GLU A 148 -5.65 -15.87 13.64
C GLU A 148 -6.53 -16.62 14.66
N GLY A 149 -7.80 -16.87 14.32
CA GLY A 149 -8.81 -17.51 15.17
C GLY A 149 -9.28 -16.66 16.38
N THR A 150 -8.42 -15.78 16.88
CA THR A 150 -8.70 -14.66 17.78
C THR A 150 -8.06 -13.40 17.20
N SER A 151 -8.55 -12.22 17.57
CA SER A 151 -7.97 -10.95 17.13
C SER A 151 -7.39 -10.19 18.32
N GLU A 152 -6.37 -9.39 18.07
CA GLU A 152 -5.72 -8.53 19.05
C GLU A 152 -5.46 -7.15 18.45
N THR A 153 -5.46 -6.13 19.30
CA THR A 153 -5.07 -4.76 18.94
C THR A 153 -3.87 -4.34 19.76
N TRP A 154 -2.86 -3.80 19.10
CA TRP A 154 -1.63 -3.34 19.73
C TRP A 154 -1.28 -1.94 19.26
N GLU A 155 -0.61 -1.16 20.11
CA GLU A 155 -0.11 0.17 19.78
C GLU A 155 1.39 0.25 20.01
N TYR A 156 2.12 0.75 19.03
CA TYR A 156 3.54 1.05 19.10
C TYR A 156 3.76 2.54 19.28
N ASP A 157 4.54 2.92 20.30
CA ASP A 157 4.88 4.31 20.60
C ASP A 157 6.21 4.78 19.98
N GLY A 158 6.82 3.95 19.15
CA GLY A 158 8.16 4.16 18.59
C GLY A 158 9.28 3.55 19.43
N THR A 159 8.94 2.96 20.58
CA THR A 159 9.86 2.21 21.43
C THR A 159 9.30 0.85 21.78
N ASN A 160 8.07 0.78 22.30
CA ASN A 160 7.45 -0.45 22.80
C ASN A 160 6.05 -0.68 22.22
N TRP A 161 5.69 -1.96 22.11
CA TRP A 161 4.32 -2.39 21.83
C TRP A 161 3.52 -2.53 23.12
N THR A 162 2.28 -2.02 23.11
CA THR A 162 1.32 -2.17 24.21
C THR A 162 0.03 -2.80 23.69
N LYS A 163 -0.38 -3.93 24.27
CA LYS A 163 -1.67 -4.55 23.95
C LYS A 163 -2.81 -3.67 24.46
N LYS A 164 -3.82 -3.47 23.63
CA LYS A 164 -5.03 -2.70 23.95
C LYS A 164 -6.17 -3.64 24.27
N THR A 165 -6.88 -3.35 25.35
CA THR A 165 -8.15 -4.01 25.66
C THR A 165 -9.26 -3.23 25.00
N THR A 166 -9.89 -3.82 23.99
CA THR A 166 -11.05 -3.26 23.30
C THR A 166 -12.30 -4.02 23.73
N ALA A 167 -13.44 -3.34 23.83
CA ALA A 167 -14.70 -3.98 24.22
C ALA A 167 -15.39 -4.63 23.02
N THR A 168 -15.13 -4.09 21.82
CA THR A 168 -15.53 -4.67 20.55
C THR A 168 -14.30 -4.99 19.71
N MET A 169 -14.45 -5.89 18.75
CA MET A 169 -13.32 -6.31 17.92
C MET A 169 -13.78 -6.78 16.54
N PRO A 170 -12.97 -6.52 15.49
CA PRO A 170 -13.21 -7.07 14.17
C PRO A 170 -13.11 -8.61 14.15
N PRO A 171 -13.80 -9.28 13.22
CA PRO A 171 -13.69 -10.72 12.96
C PRO A 171 -12.24 -11.19 12.88
N ALA A 172 -11.91 -12.32 13.53
CA ALA A 172 -10.54 -12.78 13.74
C ALA A 172 -10.02 -13.73 12.64
N LEU A 173 -10.07 -13.29 11.39
CA LEU A 173 -9.56 -14.07 10.26
C LEU A 173 -8.17 -13.62 9.89
N GLU A 174 -7.32 -14.61 9.60
CA GLU A 174 -5.90 -14.41 9.31
C GLU A 174 -5.72 -13.57 8.05
N ASP A 175 -6.27 -14.04 6.92
CA ASP A 175 -6.02 -13.41 5.63
C ASP A 175 -7.01 -12.29 5.27
N GLY A 176 -6.52 -11.33 4.47
CA GLY A 176 -7.37 -10.40 3.73
C GLY A 176 -7.85 -9.17 4.50
N ALA A 177 -7.23 -8.89 5.65
CA ALA A 177 -7.35 -7.60 6.31
C ALA A 177 -6.60 -6.51 5.51
N LEU A 178 -7.16 -5.30 5.46
CA LEU A 178 -6.54 -4.14 4.85
C LEU A 178 -6.71 -2.95 5.79
N MET A 179 -5.63 -2.25 6.11
CA MET A 179 -5.69 -1.18 7.11
C MET A 179 -5.02 0.11 6.64
N THR A 180 -5.66 1.24 6.96
CA THR A 180 -5.08 2.57 6.72
C THR A 180 -5.55 3.56 7.78
N TYR A 181 -5.00 4.77 7.80
CA TYR A 181 -5.46 5.82 8.72
C TYR A 181 -6.31 6.84 7.98
N ASP A 182 -7.50 7.09 8.51
CA ASP A 182 -8.41 8.13 8.05
C ASP A 182 -8.30 9.38 8.96
N PRO A 183 -7.58 10.42 8.52
CA PRO A 183 -7.43 11.66 9.26
C PRO A 183 -8.66 12.57 9.24
N VAL A 184 -9.64 12.33 8.36
CA VAL A 184 -10.90 13.09 8.37
C VAL A 184 -11.72 12.70 9.59
N SER A 185 -11.74 11.40 9.91
CA SER A 185 -12.39 10.88 11.12
C SER A 185 -11.47 10.71 12.33
N ASN A 186 -10.16 10.93 12.18
CA ASN A 186 -9.11 10.64 13.16
C ASN A 186 -9.17 9.19 13.68
N ALA A 187 -9.42 8.25 12.77
CA ALA A 187 -9.56 6.84 13.11
C ALA A 187 -8.76 5.97 12.15
N VAL A 188 -8.30 4.82 12.64
CA VAL A 188 -7.78 3.76 11.76
C VAL A 188 -8.98 3.11 11.07
N LEU A 189 -8.94 3.01 9.74
CA LEU A 189 -9.90 2.30 8.91
C LEU A 189 -9.38 0.89 8.65
N LEU A 190 -10.21 -0.10 8.94
CA LEU A 190 -9.92 -1.51 8.70
C LEU A 190 -11.03 -2.11 7.83
N VAL A 191 -10.64 -2.81 6.77
CA VAL A 191 -11.52 -3.67 5.99
C VAL A 191 -11.07 -5.10 6.22
N VAL A 192 -12.00 -5.98 6.59
CA VAL A 192 -11.70 -7.39 6.88
C VAL A 192 -12.70 -8.30 6.18
N THR A 193 -12.30 -9.53 5.90
CA THR A 193 -13.23 -10.61 5.57
C THR A 193 -13.96 -11.09 6.83
N THR A 194 -15.17 -11.61 6.66
CA THR A 194 -15.94 -12.27 7.73
C THR A 194 -15.94 -13.80 7.61
N ASN A 195 -15.35 -14.34 6.54
CA ASN A 195 -15.39 -15.76 6.21
C ASN A 195 -13.99 -16.25 5.82
N ASP A 196 -13.68 -17.50 6.15
CA ASP A 196 -12.41 -18.13 5.75
C ASP A 196 -12.28 -18.16 4.22
N LEU A 197 -11.20 -17.55 3.70
CA LEU A 197 -10.99 -17.37 2.26
C LEU A 197 -10.84 -18.70 1.51
N TRP A 198 -10.40 -19.75 2.18
CA TRP A 198 -9.98 -21.00 1.55
C TRP A 198 -11.08 -22.07 1.54
N PHE A 199 -12.11 -21.94 2.39
CA PHE A 199 -13.09 -23.02 2.59
C PHE A 199 -14.56 -22.59 2.49
N SER A 200 -14.87 -21.29 2.46
CA SER A 200 -16.25 -20.83 2.67
C SER A 200 -17.12 -20.67 1.41
N GLY A 201 -16.52 -20.51 0.22
CA GLY A 201 -17.24 -20.38 -1.07
C GLY A 201 -18.20 -19.18 -1.17
N SER A 202 -18.22 -18.32 -0.16
CA SER A 202 -18.97 -17.08 -0.02
C SER A 202 -18.03 -16.14 0.71
N TYR A 203 -17.89 -14.90 0.26
CA TYR A 203 -17.00 -13.93 0.89
C TYR A 203 -17.78 -12.66 1.18
N ALA A 204 -17.82 -12.29 2.45
CA ALA A 204 -18.34 -11.01 2.87
C ALA A 204 -17.22 -10.24 3.55
N SER A 205 -17.33 -8.91 3.47
CA SER A 205 -16.37 -8.00 4.08
C SER A 205 -17.09 -7.10 5.06
N GLU A 206 -16.35 -6.60 6.03
CA GLU A 206 -16.79 -5.60 6.99
C GLU A 206 -15.84 -4.42 7.01
N THR A 207 -16.37 -3.25 7.37
CA THR A 207 -15.58 -2.06 7.67
C THR A 207 -15.69 -1.75 9.15
N TRP A 208 -14.53 -1.51 9.74
CA TRP A 208 -14.37 -1.16 11.13
C TRP A 208 -13.50 0.09 11.21
N THR A 209 -13.74 0.90 12.25
CA THR A 209 -12.84 2.01 12.58
C THR A 209 -12.38 1.91 14.02
N TYR A 210 -11.12 2.25 14.29
CA TYR A 210 -10.56 2.33 15.64
C TYR A 210 -10.21 3.78 16.00
N ASP A 211 -10.76 4.27 17.11
CA ASP A 211 -10.60 5.66 17.56
C ASP A 211 -9.45 5.87 18.57
N GLY A 212 -8.67 4.82 18.84
CA GLY A 212 -7.64 4.81 19.88
C GLY A 212 -8.09 4.24 21.23
N SER A 213 -9.37 3.92 21.36
CA SER A 213 -9.95 3.28 22.54
C SER A 213 -10.64 1.96 22.20
N ASP A 214 -11.55 1.96 21.23
CA ASP A 214 -12.33 0.78 20.84
C ASP A 214 -12.55 0.73 19.33
N TRP A 215 -12.89 -0.46 18.85
CA TRP A 215 -13.33 -0.63 17.47
C TRP A 215 -14.81 -0.24 17.32
N THR A 216 -15.23 0.06 16.11
CA THR A 216 -16.65 0.28 15.81
C THR A 216 -16.94 -0.20 14.40
N ARG A 217 -17.85 -1.18 14.28
CA ARG A 217 -18.33 -1.68 12.99
C ARG A 217 -19.13 -0.59 12.31
N ARG A 218 -18.78 -0.25 11.08
CA ARG A 218 -19.49 0.75 10.28
C ARG A 218 -20.50 0.03 9.39
N ALA A 219 -21.78 0.37 9.57
CA ALA A 219 -22.88 -0.13 8.74
C ALA A 219 -22.91 0.64 7.42
N THR A 220 -22.05 0.24 6.49
CA THR A 220 -21.94 0.86 5.16
C THR A 220 -22.13 -0.18 4.07
N GLY A 221 -22.67 0.22 2.91
CA GLY A 221 -22.66 -0.66 1.73
C GLY A 221 -21.23 -0.87 1.28
N LEU A 222 -20.71 -2.09 1.42
CA LEU A 222 -19.33 -2.42 1.06
C LEU A 222 -19.23 -2.93 -0.37
N PRO A 223 -18.06 -2.77 -1.00
CA PRO A 223 -17.67 -3.61 -2.13
C PRO A 223 -17.80 -5.09 -1.74
N THR A 224 -18.41 -5.89 -2.60
CA THR A 224 -18.17 -7.33 -2.58
C THR A 224 -16.69 -7.59 -2.87
N ASN A 225 -16.11 -8.61 -2.24
CA ASN A 225 -14.73 -9.04 -2.49
C ASN A 225 -13.63 -8.00 -2.22
N ALA A 226 -13.77 -7.20 -1.16
CA ALA A 226 -12.72 -6.28 -0.73
C ALA A 226 -11.50 -6.97 -0.06
N TRP A 227 -11.58 -8.27 0.18
CA TRP A 227 -10.50 -9.08 0.75
C TRP A 227 -9.32 -9.21 -0.22
N LEU A 228 -8.08 -9.26 0.30
CA LEU A 228 -6.82 -9.38 -0.46
C LEU A 228 -6.62 -8.32 -1.57
N GLY A 229 -7.40 -7.23 -1.52
CA GLY A 229 -7.24 -6.05 -2.36
C GLY A 229 -6.12 -5.15 -1.89
N GLY A 230 -6.20 -3.87 -2.24
CA GLY A 230 -5.26 -2.84 -1.77
C GLY A 230 -5.99 -1.62 -1.25
N LEU A 231 -5.55 -1.10 -0.11
CA LEU A 231 -6.14 0.07 0.54
C LEU A 231 -5.06 1.11 0.83
N ALA A 232 -5.30 2.36 0.42
CA ALA A 232 -4.41 3.47 0.73
C ALA A 232 -5.21 4.75 0.99
N TRP A 233 -4.74 5.57 1.93
CA TRP A 233 -5.28 6.90 2.13
C TRP A 233 -4.70 7.89 1.11
N ASP A 234 -5.55 8.42 0.22
CA ASP A 234 -5.19 9.44 -0.75
C ASP A 234 -5.30 10.83 -0.11
N GLU A 235 -4.15 11.35 0.37
CA GLU A 235 -4.10 12.60 1.12
C GLU A 235 -4.55 13.81 0.29
N ALA A 236 -4.26 13.84 -1.02
CA ALA A 236 -4.67 14.95 -1.89
C ALA A 236 -6.18 15.03 -2.08
N ARG A 237 -6.89 13.90 -1.96
CA ARG A 237 -8.34 13.81 -2.22
C ARG A 237 -9.15 13.62 -0.95
N GLY A 238 -8.48 13.42 0.19
CA GLY A 238 -9.12 13.28 1.50
C GLY A 238 -10.04 12.07 1.58
N ASN A 239 -9.65 10.97 0.94
CA ASN A 239 -10.41 9.71 0.97
C ASN A 239 -9.48 8.50 0.95
N ALA A 240 -9.94 7.37 1.45
CA ALA A 240 -9.26 6.10 1.21
C ALA A 240 -9.67 5.59 -0.17
N VAL A 241 -8.72 5.05 -0.93
CA VAL A 241 -8.96 4.34 -2.18
C VAL A 241 -8.77 2.85 -1.91
N LEU A 242 -9.72 2.04 -2.38
CA LEU A 242 -9.69 0.59 -2.33
C LEU A 242 -9.77 0.04 -3.75
N LEU A 243 -8.86 -0.87 -4.09
CA LEU A 243 -8.96 -1.73 -5.26
C LEU A 243 -9.29 -3.15 -4.80
N THR A 244 -10.43 -3.69 -5.25
CA THR A 244 -10.87 -5.04 -4.88
C THR A 244 -10.20 -6.10 -5.74
N THR A 245 -10.36 -7.38 -5.35
CA THR A 245 -9.87 -8.52 -6.14
C THR A 245 -10.56 -8.66 -7.49
N ASP A 246 -11.76 -8.08 -7.65
CA ASP A 246 -12.49 -8.00 -8.93
C ASP A 246 -12.09 -6.77 -9.78
N SER A 247 -10.99 -6.08 -9.43
CA SER A 247 -10.55 -4.83 -10.06
C SER A 247 -11.57 -3.69 -9.98
N GLU A 248 -12.44 -3.68 -8.96
CA GLU A 248 -13.33 -2.55 -8.70
C GLU A 248 -12.63 -1.49 -7.86
N THR A 249 -12.83 -0.22 -8.21
CA THR A 249 -12.31 0.92 -7.45
C THR A 249 -13.40 1.51 -6.57
N TRP A 250 -13.10 1.70 -5.29
CA TRP A 250 -14.00 2.28 -4.30
C TRP A 250 -13.29 3.37 -3.50
N THR A 251 -14.04 4.38 -3.05
CA THR A 251 -13.50 5.45 -2.20
C THR A 251 -14.28 5.61 -0.91
N TRP A 252 -13.57 5.77 0.21
CA TRP A 252 -14.14 6.05 1.53
C TRP A 252 -13.96 7.51 1.92
N ASN A 253 -15.05 8.20 2.24
CA ASN A 253 -15.03 9.63 2.56
C ASN A 253 -15.02 9.96 4.07
N GLY A 254 -14.77 8.98 4.94
CA GLY A 254 -14.91 9.12 6.39
C GLY A 254 -16.21 8.56 6.96
N ALA A 255 -17.21 8.32 6.11
CA ALA A 255 -18.51 7.83 6.56
C ALA A 255 -19.11 6.74 5.67
N GLN A 256 -18.86 6.76 4.36
CA GLN A 256 -19.47 5.85 3.39
C GLN A 256 -18.49 5.49 2.27
N TRP A 257 -18.66 4.29 1.73
CA TRP A 257 -18.00 3.84 0.52
C TRP A 257 -18.78 4.28 -0.72
N THR A 258 -18.07 4.65 -1.78
CA THR A 258 -18.63 4.99 -3.09
C THR A 258 -17.86 4.24 -4.16
N ARG A 259 -18.57 3.45 -4.97
CA ARG A 259 -17.97 2.80 -6.15
C ARG A 259 -17.62 3.84 -7.20
N ARG A 260 -16.42 3.76 -7.74
CA ARG A 260 -15.93 4.58 -8.85
C ARG A 260 -16.00 3.78 -10.15
N THR A 261 -16.12 4.48 -11.27
CA THR A 261 -16.15 3.90 -12.62
C THR A 261 -15.09 4.57 -13.50
N PRO A 262 -13.81 4.31 -13.23
CA PRO A 262 -12.73 4.82 -14.06
C PRO A 262 -12.79 4.23 -15.47
N ALA A 263 -12.16 4.90 -16.44
CA ALA A 263 -12.12 4.44 -17.82
C ALA A 263 -11.16 3.24 -17.98
N HIS A 264 -10.14 3.19 -17.13
CA HIS A 264 -9.14 2.14 -17.05
C HIS A 264 -9.08 1.58 -15.63
N SER A 265 -8.67 0.32 -15.50
CA SER A 265 -8.48 -0.35 -14.22
C SER A 265 -7.34 -1.36 -14.37
N PRO A 266 -6.56 -1.65 -13.30
CA PRO A 266 -5.57 -2.70 -13.33
C PRO A 266 -6.22 -4.03 -13.72
N ALA A 267 -5.70 -4.66 -14.76
CA ALA A 267 -6.18 -5.93 -15.29
C ALA A 267 -5.01 -6.92 -15.44
N PRO A 268 -5.23 -8.22 -15.23
CA PRO A 268 -6.49 -8.84 -14.80
C PRO A 268 -6.80 -8.64 -13.30
N ALA A 269 -8.03 -8.97 -12.91
CA ALA A 269 -8.47 -9.12 -11.52
C ALA A 269 -7.52 -10.04 -10.73
N ARG A 270 -7.03 -9.58 -9.58
CA ARG A 270 -5.98 -10.24 -8.79
C ARG A 270 -5.99 -9.83 -7.31
N GLY A 271 -5.46 -10.69 -6.45
CA GLY A 271 -5.33 -10.47 -5.00
C GLY A 271 -3.88 -10.44 -4.52
N PHE A 272 -3.68 -10.36 -3.21
CA PHE A 272 -2.37 -10.26 -2.54
C PHE A 272 -1.48 -9.13 -3.07
N LEU A 273 -2.15 -8.08 -3.53
CA LEU A 273 -1.56 -6.90 -4.11
C LEU A 273 -1.20 -5.90 -3.02
N THR A 274 -0.34 -4.95 -3.32
CA THR A 274 0.06 -3.92 -2.36
C THR A 274 -0.23 -2.52 -2.90
N MET A 275 -0.57 -1.59 -2.01
CA MET A 275 -0.93 -0.23 -2.40
C MET A 275 -0.47 0.80 -1.37
N ALA A 276 0.10 1.91 -1.85
CA ALA A 276 0.52 3.03 -1.01
C ALA A 276 0.32 4.36 -1.74
N TYR A 277 0.09 5.43 -0.98
CA TYR A 277 -0.04 6.78 -1.55
C TYR A 277 1.32 7.47 -1.68
N ASP A 278 1.61 7.99 -2.86
CA ASP A 278 2.76 8.84 -3.14
C ASP A 278 2.36 10.33 -3.07
N PRO A 279 2.74 11.05 -1.99
CA PRO A 279 2.42 12.46 -1.83
C PRO A 279 3.23 13.40 -2.73
N LEU A 280 4.38 12.95 -3.28
CA LEU A 280 5.20 13.78 -4.18
C LEU A 280 4.57 13.84 -5.58
N ARG A 281 3.96 12.73 -6.03
CA ARG A 281 3.23 12.65 -7.30
C ARG A 281 1.72 12.86 -7.14
N ALA A 282 1.22 12.86 -5.91
CA ALA A 282 -0.20 12.94 -5.57
C ALA A 282 -1.05 11.83 -6.21
N VAL A 283 -0.55 10.59 -6.19
CA VAL A 283 -1.20 9.40 -6.74
C VAL A 283 -1.17 8.24 -5.75
N SER A 284 -2.21 7.40 -5.77
CA SER A 284 -2.14 6.09 -5.10
C SER A 284 -1.51 5.08 -6.04
N VAL A 285 -0.47 4.39 -5.57
CA VAL A 285 0.30 3.45 -6.37
C VAL A 285 -0.01 2.04 -5.94
N PHE A 286 -0.33 1.23 -6.94
CA PHE A 286 -0.59 -0.18 -6.86
C PHE A 286 0.60 -0.96 -7.45
N PHE A 287 0.95 -2.10 -6.86
CA PHE A 287 1.94 -3.02 -7.42
C PHE A 287 1.50 -4.49 -7.31
N SER A 288 1.69 -5.22 -8.42
CA SER A 288 1.68 -6.69 -8.49
C SER A 288 0.41 -7.38 -7.96
N GLY A 289 0.53 -8.52 -7.30
CA GLY A 289 -0.54 -9.44 -6.89
C GLY A 289 -0.47 -10.79 -7.61
N GLU A 290 -1.46 -11.65 -7.39
CA GLU A 290 -1.60 -12.93 -8.06
C GLU A 290 -3.00 -13.20 -8.59
N TYR A 291 -3.04 -13.93 -9.70
CA TYR A 291 -4.29 -14.48 -10.24
C TYR A 291 -4.06 -15.87 -10.80
N SER A 292 -5.10 -16.70 -10.73
CA SER A 292 -5.09 -18.03 -11.33
C SER A 292 -5.46 -17.97 -12.81
N THR A 293 -4.73 -18.70 -13.65
CA THR A 293 -5.11 -18.98 -15.04
C THR A 293 -5.85 -20.31 -15.21
N GLY A 294 -6.26 -20.94 -14.11
CA GLY A 294 -6.83 -22.28 -14.07
C GLY A 294 -5.82 -23.35 -13.62
N GLY A 295 -6.31 -24.33 -12.86
CA GLY A 295 -5.47 -25.35 -12.22
C GLY A 295 -4.65 -24.78 -11.05
N PHE A 296 -3.48 -25.36 -10.78
CA PHE A 296 -2.55 -24.91 -9.73
C PHE A 296 -1.54 -23.86 -10.22
N SER A 297 -1.71 -23.30 -11.42
CA SER A 297 -0.76 -22.32 -11.97
C SER A 297 -1.16 -20.91 -11.57
N GLN A 298 -0.28 -20.25 -10.83
CA GLN A 298 -0.37 -18.85 -10.45
C GLN A 298 0.36 -17.96 -11.46
N VAL A 299 -0.14 -16.74 -11.68
CA VAL A 299 0.58 -15.69 -12.41
C VAL A 299 0.77 -14.49 -11.50
N HIS A 300 2.01 -14.01 -11.45
CA HIS A 300 2.44 -12.91 -10.60
C HIS A 300 2.93 -11.74 -11.48
N PRO A 301 2.02 -10.89 -11.98
CA PRO A 301 2.40 -9.74 -12.80
C PRO A 301 3.23 -8.73 -11.98
N ILE A 302 4.20 -8.09 -12.63
CA ILE A 302 5.07 -7.06 -12.02
C ILE A 302 4.73 -5.65 -12.50
N ASP A 303 3.48 -5.44 -12.90
CA ASP A 303 2.99 -4.15 -13.37
C ASP A 303 2.74 -3.20 -12.19
N THR A 304 2.95 -1.91 -12.46
CA THR A 304 2.72 -0.83 -11.51
C THR A 304 1.64 0.07 -12.09
N TRP A 305 0.65 0.45 -11.28
CA TRP A 305 -0.45 1.32 -11.68
C TRP A 305 -0.58 2.51 -10.73
N GLU A 306 -1.00 3.64 -11.27
CA GLU A 306 -1.20 4.89 -10.55
C GLU A 306 -2.64 5.35 -10.67
N TRP A 307 -3.23 5.70 -9.54
CA TRP A 307 -4.54 6.32 -9.43
C TRP A 307 -4.40 7.82 -9.20
N ASP A 308 -4.95 8.61 -10.12
CA ASP A 308 -4.92 10.08 -10.06
C ASP A 308 -6.21 10.69 -9.49
N GLY A 309 -7.08 9.89 -8.86
CA GLY A 309 -8.39 10.33 -8.37
C GLY A 309 -9.55 10.20 -9.34
N ALA A 310 -9.24 10.03 -10.62
CA ALA A 310 -10.22 9.91 -11.68
C ALA A 310 -10.05 8.59 -12.44
N ASP A 311 -8.82 8.22 -12.76
CA ASP A 311 -8.51 7.07 -13.61
C ASP A 311 -7.24 6.34 -13.16
N TRP A 312 -7.14 5.06 -13.55
CA TRP A 312 -5.91 4.28 -13.38
C TRP A 312 -5.04 4.38 -14.62
N GLN A 313 -3.74 4.54 -14.44
CA GLN A 313 -2.77 4.53 -15.54
C GLN A 313 -1.62 3.60 -15.20
N GLN A 314 -1.14 2.85 -16.18
CA GLN A 314 0.06 2.05 -15.97
C GLN A 314 1.26 2.99 -15.83
N PHE A 315 2.02 2.83 -14.76
CA PHE A 315 3.20 3.64 -14.49
C PHE A 315 4.24 3.44 -15.59
N VAL A 316 4.74 4.55 -16.12
CA VAL A 316 5.82 4.58 -17.09
C VAL A 316 6.97 5.40 -16.50
N PRO A 317 8.16 4.80 -16.27
CA PRO A 317 9.31 5.54 -15.78
C PRO A 317 9.67 6.73 -16.67
N VAL A 318 9.91 7.89 -16.05
CA VAL A 318 10.40 9.07 -16.76
C VAL A 318 11.93 8.99 -16.86
N PRO A 319 12.52 9.03 -18.07
CA PRO A 319 13.98 9.05 -18.20
C PRO A 319 14.60 10.27 -17.53
N GLU A 320 15.71 10.06 -16.81
CA GLU A 320 16.60 11.06 -16.19
C GLU A 320 16.69 12.45 -16.88
N PRO A 321 16.92 12.57 -18.21
CA PRO A 321 17.01 13.88 -18.86
C PRO A 321 15.72 14.73 -18.80
N LEU A 322 14.56 14.13 -18.56
CA LEU A 322 13.26 14.83 -18.46
C LEU A 322 12.87 15.16 -17.00
N THR A 323 13.44 14.45 -16.02
CA THR A 323 13.15 14.62 -14.59
C THR A 323 13.53 16.02 -14.09
N GLY A 324 14.66 16.57 -14.56
CA GLY A 324 15.12 17.92 -14.21
C GLY A 324 14.19 19.04 -14.70
N MET A 325 13.47 18.83 -15.81
CA MET A 325 12.49 19.80 -16.33
C MET A 325 11.15 19.74 -15.57
N LEU A 326 10.72 18.55 -15.18
CA LEU A 326 9.46 18.33 -14.44
C LEU A 326 9.54 18.80 -12.99
N LEU A 327 10.64 18.54 -12.28
CA LEU A 327 10.85 19.03 -10.92
C LEU A 327 10.92 20.58 -10.87
N ALA A 328 11.53 21.21 -11.88
CA ALA A 328 11.52 22.67 -12.01
C ALA A 328 10.09 23.21 -12.23
N ALA A 329 9.29 22.57 -13.07
CA ALA A 329 7.90 22.98 -13.32
C ALA A 329 6.99 22.82 -12.08
N ALA A 330 7.13 21.72 -11.32
CA ALA A 330 6.39 21.50 -10.07
C ALA A 330 6.79 22.51 -8.98
N GLY A 331 8.09 22.82 -8.83
CA GLY A 331 8.57 23.85 -7.90
C GLY A 331 8.05 25.26 -8.22
N PHE A 332 7.83 25.58 -9.49
CA PHE A 332 7.23 26.85 -9.94
C PHE A 332 5.73 26.95 -9.67
N LEU A 333 5.00 25.82 -9.66
CA LEU A 333 3.55 25.81 -9.36
C LEU A 333 3.27 26.01 -7.85
N PHE A 334 4.08 25.42 -6.97
CA PHE A 334 3.96 25.61 -5.52
C PHE A 334 4.35 27.02 -5.05
N THR A 335 5.26 27.71 -5.75
CA THR A 335 5.64 29.11 -5.44
C THR A 335 4.61 30.14 -5.94
N ARG A 336 3.88 29.86 -7.03
CA ARG A 336 2.75 30.71 -7.46
C ARG A 336 1.53 30.58 -6.54
N ALA A 337 1.25 29.40 -6.00
CA ALA A 337 0.16 29.22 -5.03
C ALA A 337 0.39 29.98 -3.71
N ARG A 338 1.64 30.18 -3.27
CA ARG A 338 1.96 30.99 -2.08
C ARG A 338 1.97 32.49 -2.31
N THR A 339 2.15 32.96 -3.54
CA THR A 339 2.24 34.41 -3.84
C THR A 339 0.90 35.04 -4.21
N GLN A 340 -0.14 34.25 -4.51
CA GLN A 340 -1.50 34.77 -4.74
C GLN A 340 -2.36 34.88 -3.46
N GLY A 341 -1.84 34.48 -2.29
CA GLY A 341 -2.56 34.52 -1.01
C GLY A 341 -2.29 35.74 -0.12
N SER A 342 -1.50 36.73 -0.57
CA SER A 342 -1.17 37.90 0.25
C SER A 342 -1.14 39.21 -0.53
N THR A 343 -2.31 39.69 -0.94
CA THR A 343 -2.55 41.13 -1.15
C THR A 343 -4.03 41.42 -0.92
N ALA A 344 -4.26 42.40 -0.04
CA ALA A 344 -5.48 43.07 0.46
C ALA A 344 -6.83 42.75 -0.18
#